data_AF-A0A6S7LTT5-F1
#
_entry.id   AF-A0A6S7LTT5-F1
#
_cell.length_a   1.000
_cell.length_b   1.000
_cell.length_c   1.000
_cell.angle_alpha   90.00
_cell.angle_beta   90.00
_cell.angle_gamma   90.00
#
_symmetry.space_group_name_H-M   'P 1'
#
loop_
_entity.id
_entity.type
_entity.pdbx_description
1 polymer ?
#
loop_
_entity_poly.entity_id
_entity_poly.type
_entity_poly.pdbx_seq_one_letter_code
_entity_poly.pdbx_strand_id
1 'polypeptide(L)'
;FGFLKSKSTTSQLLQVLHDIGNKLDNKCQVNTLYLDFAKAFDKVNHELLLLKLKRLGISGNLLSWLRDYLSGRYQRVKVLGEISNPLPVLSGVPQGSIL
;
A
#
# COMPACT_ATOMS: atom_id res chain seq x y z
N PHE A 1 5.41 9.91 2.40
CA PHE A 1 6.22 10.39 1.26
C PHE A 1 5.85 9.68 -0.03
N GLY A 2 5.73 8.35 -0.06
CA GLY A 2 5.18 7.65 -1.23
C GLY A 2 3.72 8.05 -1.50
N PHE A 3 3.34 8.08 -2.78
CA PHE A 3 1.98 8.31 -3.30
C PHE A 3 1.26 9.57 -2.78
N LEU A 4 2.01 10.57 -2.29
CA LEU A 4 1.47 11.84 -1.81
C LEU A 4 1.90 13.00 -2.73
N LYS A 5 0.97 13.91 -3.00
CA LYS A 5 1.26 15.12 -3.77
C LYS A 5 2.39 15.92 -3.11
N SER A 6 3.31 16.42 -3.93
CA SER A 6 4.46 17.24 -3.50
C SER A 6 5.43 16.55 -2.52
N LYS A 7 5.45 15.22 -2.46
CA LYS A 7 6.45 14.44 -1.72
C LYS A 7 7.19 13.51 -2.69
N SER A 8 8.48 13.29 -2.44
CA SER A 8 9.35 12.45 -3.27
C SER A 8 10.29 11.63 -2.38
N THR A 9 11.00 10.68 -2.99
CA THR A 9 12.06 9.94 -2.31
C THR A 9 13.19 10.87 -1.86
N THR A 10 13.54 11.86 -2.68
CA THR A 10 14.56 12.88 -2.34
C THR A 10 14.14 13.72 -1.14
N SER A 11 12.88 14.17 -1.06
CA SER A 11 12.44 14.97 0.09
C SER A 11 12.35 14.14 1.37
N GLN A 12 12.07 12.85 1.26
CA GLN A 12 12.15 11.93 2.40
C GLN A 12 13.59 11.75 2.88
N LEU A 13 14.52 11.52 1.95
CA LEU A 13 15.93 11.32 2.27
C LEU A 13 16.55 12.56 2.92
N LEU A 14 16.31 13.74 2.35
CA LEU A 14 16.80 15.01 2.89
C LEU A 14 16.32 15.24 4.33
N GLN A 15 15.05 14.97 4.61
CA GLN A 15 14.51 15.12 5.96
C GLN A 15 15.17 14.15 6.94
N VAL A 16 15.32 12.87 6.57
CA VAL A 16 15.98 11.89 7.44
C VAL A 16 17.44 12.25 7.69
N LEU A 17 18.19 12.64 6.67
CA LEU A 17 19.59 13.05 6.82
C LEU A 17 19.74 14.29 7.71
N HIS A 18 18.83 15.26 7.58
CA HIS A 18 18.80 16.42 8.46
C HIS A 18 18.54 16.02 9.91
N ASP A 19 17.56 15.16 10.17
CA ASP A 19 17.24 14.68 11.52
C ASP A 19 18.40 13.90 12.14
N ILE A 20 19.07 13.03 11.36
CA ILE A 20 20.26 12.30 11.79
C ILE A 20 21.39 13.28 12.10
N GLY A 21 21.69 14.22 11.20
CA GLY A 21 22.76 15.21 11.39
C GLY A 21 22.57 16.02 12.66
N ASN A 22 21.37 16.57 12.87
CA ASN A 22 21.04 17.31 14.09
C ASN A 22 21.23 16.47 15.36
N LYS A 23 20.91 15.18 15.35
CA LYS A 23 21.11 14.31 16.52
C LYS A 23 22.59 14.00 16.77
N LEU A 24 23.37 13.81 15.72
CA LEU A 24 24.81 13.59 15.82
C LEU A 24 25.53 14.83 16.35
N ASP A 25 25.15 16.03 15.89
CA ASP A 25 25.70 17.30 16.38
C ASP A 25 25.44 17.48 17.88
N ASN A 26 24.29 17.00 18.36
CA ASN A 26 23.93 16.98 19.78
C ASN A 26 24.46 15.75 20.55
N LYS A 27 25.40 14.99 19.96
CA LYS A 27 26.02 13.79 20.55
C LYS A 27 25.01 12.74 21.01
N CYS A 28 23.84 12.69 20.38
CA CYS A 28 22.81 11.70 20.66
C CYS A 28 23.04 10.45 19.82
N GLN A 29 22.74 9.28 20.39
CA GLN A 29 22.71 8.04 19.61
C GLN A 29 21.49 8.02 18.68
N VAL A 30 21.71 7.56 17.44
CA VAL A 30 20.64 7.32 16.47
C VAL A 30 20.67 5.86 16.06
N ASN A 31 19.51 5.20 16.11
CA ASN A 31 19.31 3.85 15.61
C ASN A 31 18.16 3.86 14.61
N THR A 32 18.31 3.19 13.47
CA THR A 32 17.29 3.14 12.42
C THR A 32 16.91 1.70 12.12
N LEU A 33 15.60 1.44 12.06
CA LEU A 33 15.04 0.17 11.62
C LEU A 33 14.29 0.37 10.30
N TYR A 34 14.74 -0.33 9.27
CA TYR A 34 14.04 -0.37 7.99
C TYR A 34 13.18 -1.63 7.91
N LEU A 35 11.90 -1.46 7.64
CA LEU A 35 10.91 -2.52 7.53
C LEU A 35 10.30 -2.49 6.13
N ASP A 36 10.02 -3.67 5.59
CA ASP A 36 9.31 -3.83 4.33
C ASP A 36 8.22 -4.90 4.43
N PHE A 37 7.14 -4.71 3.70
CA PHE A 37 6.01 -5.64 3.68
C PHE A 37 6.11 -6.58 2.49
N ALA A 38 6.32 -7.87 2.75
CA ALA A 38 6.26 -8.89 1.72
C ALA A 38 4.88 -8.91 1.05
N LYS A 39 4.84 -8.62 -0.27
CA LYS A 39 3.61 -8.57 -1.07
C LYS A 39 2.58 -7.58 -0.52
N ALA A 40 3.03 -6.35 -0.24
CA ALA A 40 2.24 -5.30 0.42
C ALA A 40 0.85 -5.10 -0.19
N PHE A 41 0.75 -5.11 -1.52
CA PHE A 41 -0.51 -4.90 -2.24
C PHE A 41 -1.35 -6.18 -2.39
N ASP A 42 -0.74 -7.37 -2.42
CA ASP A 42 -1.48 -8.63 -2.59
C ASP A 42 -2.10 -9.13 -1.28
N LYS A 43 -1.58 -8.67 -0.13
CA LYS A 43 -1.99 -9.13 1.20
C LYS A 43 -2.95 -8.18 1.93
N VAL A 44 -3.48 -7.17 1.26
CA VAL A 44 -4.42 -6.22 1.88
C VAL A 44 -5.73 -6.93 2.21
N ASN A 45 -6.11 -6.99 3.48
CA ASN A 45 -7.42 -7.51 3.87
C ASN A 45 -8.54 -6.53 3.46
N HIS A 46 -9.52 -7.01 2.69
CA HIS A 46 -10.58 -6.17 2.12
C HIS A 46 -11.48 -5.54 3.19
N GLU A 47 -11.92 -6.29 4.18
CA GLU A 47 -12.80 -5.77 5.25
C GLU A 47 -12.09 -4.72 6.11
N LEU A 48 -10.81 -4.95 6.46
CA LEU A 48 -10.03 -3.97 7.19
C LEU A 48 -9.77 -2.70 6.37
N LEU A 49 -9.56 -2.83 5.06
CA LEU A 49 -9.43 -1.68 4.16
C LEU A 49 -10.73 -0.88 4.11
N LEU A 50 -11.87 -1.53 3.89
CA LEU A 50 -13.19 -0.89 3.84
C LEU A 50 -13.53 -0.20 5.18
N LEU A 51 -13.22 -0.83 6.31
CA LEU A 51 -13.40 -0.24 7.64
C LEU A 51 -12.54 1.03 7.81
N LYS A 52 -11.28 1.01 7.36
CA LYS A 52 -10.41 2.19 7.40
C LYS A 52 -10.96 3.32 6.51
N LEU A 53 -11.38 3.01 5.29
CA LEU A 53 -11.98 3.99 4.37
C LEU A 53 -13.24 4.62 4.97
N LYS A 54 -14.10 3.81 5.61
CA LYS A 54 -15.27 4.31 6.35
C LYS A 54 -14.90 5.26 7.47
N ARG A 55 -13.87 4.94 8.27
CA ARG A 55 -13.37 5.80 9.35
C ARG A 55 -12.74 7.11 8.85
N LEU A 56 -12.22 7.11 7.63
CA LEU A 56 -11.72 8.31 6.94
C LEU A 56 -12.85 9.17 6.34
N GLY A 57 -14.12 8.78 6.50
CA GLY A 57 -15.28 9.54 6.04
C GLY A 57 -15.84 9.09 4.68
N ILE A 58 -15.32 8.03 4.06
CA ILE A 58 -15.87 7.49 2.81
C ILE A 58 -17.10 6.65 3.13
N SER A 59 -18.27 7.05 2.62
CA SER A 59 -19.54 6.39 2.94
C SER A 59 -20.49 6.32 1.75
N GLY A 60 -21.65 5.69 1.95
CA GLY A 60 -22.71 5.59 0.94
C GLY A 60 -22.27 4.84 -0.30
N ASN A 61 -22.72 5.32 -1.46
CA ASN A 61 -22.53 4.65 -2.75
C ASN A 61 -21.05 4.46 -3.10
N LEU A 62 -20.18 5.39 -2.74
CA LEU A 62 -18.74 5.25 -3.00
C LEU A 62 -18.12 4.09 -2.21
N LEU A 63 -18.48 3.93 -0.94
CA LEU A 63 -17.99 2.81 -0.14
C LEU A 63 -18.55 1.47 -0.63
N SER A 64 -19.82 1.45 -1.07
CA SER A 64 -20.42 0.26 -1.69
C SER A 64 -19.69 -0.11 -2.97
N TRP A 65 -19.43 0.87 -3.83
CA TRP A 65 -18.70 0.67 -5.08
C TRP A 65 -17.28 0.14 -4.84
N LEU A 66 -16.56 0.65 -3.83
CA LEU A 66 -15.24 0.14 -3.45
C LEU A 66 -15.30 -1.30 -2.92
N ARG A 67 -16.36 -1.68 -2.21
CA ARG A 67 -16.58 -3.08 -1.81
C ARG A 67 -16.77 -3.96 -3.03
N ASP A 68 -17.62 -3.54 -3.96
CA ASP A 68 -17.88 -4.28 -5.20
C ASP A 68 -16.62 -4.39 -6.07
N TYR A 69 -15.81 -3.33 -6.10
CA TYR A 69 -14.53 -3.29 -6.81
C TYR A 69 -13.52 -4.33 -6.28
N LEU A 70 -13.52 -4.59 -4.97
CA LEU A 70 -12.60 -5.55 -4.34
C LEU A 70 -13.14 -6.99 -4.35
N SER A 71 -14.45 -7.16 -4.31
CA SER A 71 -15.15 -8.44 -4.11
C SER A 71 -15.36 -9.23 -5.40
N GLY A 72 -15.56 -10.55 -5.28
CA GLY A 72 -15.95 -11.41 -6.41
C GLY A 72 -14.90 -11.57 -7.52
N ARG A 73 -13.65 -11.16 -7.26
CA ARG A 73 -12.56 -11.20 -8.24
C ARG A 73 -11.95 -12.59 -8.36
N TYR A 74 -11.50 -12.91 -9.56
CA TYR A 74 -10.73 -14.11 -9.87
C TYR A 74 -9.46 -13.73 -10.64
N GLN A 75 -8.39 -14.50 -10.45
CA GLN A 75 -7.11 -14.35 -11.13
C GLN A 75 -6.68 -15.64 -11.81
N ARG A 76 -5.91 -15.50 -12.90
CA ARG A 76 -5.27 -16.59 -13.65
C ARG A 76 -3.85 -16.16 -14.00
N VAL A 77 -2.96 -17.12 -14.16
CA VAL A 77 -1.58 -16.86 -14.59
C VAL A 77 -1.39 -17.47 -15.97
N LYS A 78 -0.74 -16.73 -16.88
CA LYS A 78 -0.31 -17.22 -18.19
C LYS A 78 1.21 -17.38 -18.20
N VAL A 79 1.69 -18.58 -18.50
CA VAL A 79 3.13 -18.89 -18.59
C VAL A 79 3.36 -19.69 -19.87
N LEU A 80 4.28 -19.24 -20.73
CA LEU A 80 4.66 -19.93 -21.97
C LEU A 80 3.48 -20.34 -22.87
N GLY A 81 2.41 -19.53 -22.89
CA GLY A 81 1.22 -19.79 -23.71
C GLY A 81 0.08 -20.48 -22.95
N GLU A 82 0.38 -21.21 -21.87
CA GLU A 82 -0.59 -21.93 -21.06
C GLU A 82 -1.24 -21.04 -20.01
N ILE A 83 -2.52 -21.29 -19.70
CA ILE A 83 -3.31 -20.49 -18.75
C ILE A 83 -3.82 -21.37 -17.61
N SER A 84 -3.50 -21.01 -16.36
CA SER A 84 -3.97 -21.72 -15.16
C SER A 84 -5.48 -21.72 -15.03
N ASN A 85 -6.05 -22.57 -14.17
CA ASN A 85 -7.45 -22.40 -13.75
C ASN A 85 -7.65 -21.07 -12.99
N PRO A 86 -8.85 -20.47 -13.02
CA PRO A 86 -9.17 -19.29 -12.22
C PRO A 86 -9.17 -19.62 -10.73
N LEU A 87 -8.58 -18.73 -9.94
CA LEU A 87 -8.60 -18.77 -8.48
C LEU A 87 -9.21 -17.48 -7.93
N PRO A 88 -10.00 -17.54 -6.85
CA PRO A 88 -10.58 -16.35 -6.24
C PRO A 88 -9.50 -15.47 -5.61
N VAL A 89 -9.69 -14.15 -5.66
CA VAL A 89 -8.81 -13.16 -5.03
C VAL A 89 -9.39 -12.76 -3.67
N LEU A 90 -8.87 -13.37 -2.61
CA LEU A 90 -9.38 -13.20 -1.24
C LEU A 90 -8.71 -12.06 -0.47
N SER A 91 -7.60 -11.55 -0.99
CA SER A 91 -6.87 -10.42 -0.42
C SER A 91 -6.18 -9.62 -1.52
N GLY A 92 -5.79 -8.41 -1.16
CA GLY A 92 -5.01 -7.52 -1.98
C GLY A 92 -5.85 -6.57 -2.83
N VAL A 93 -5.19 -5.56 -3.35
CA VAL A 93 -5.77 -4.59 -4.29
C VAL A 93 -5.26 -4.89 -5.69
N PRO A 94 -6.02 -4.56 -6.74
CA PRO A 94 -5.53 -4.66 -8.11
C PRO A 94 -4.24 -3.83 -8.29
N GLN A 95 -3.17 -4.45 -8.79
CA GLN A 95 -1.94 -3.73 -9.13
C GLN A 95 -2.01 -3.29 -10.59
N GLY A 96 -1.67 -2.02 -10.85
CA GLY A 96 -1.80 -1.41 -12.18
C GLY A 96 -3.13 -0.68 -12.40
N SER A 97 -4.02 -0.66 -11.42
CA SER A 97 -5.10 0.34 -11.36
C SER A 97 -4.55 1.70 -10.93
N ILE A 98 -5.25 2.76 -11.33
CA ILE A 98 -5.02 4.13 -10.84
C ILE A 98 -5.63 4.37 -9.44
N LEU A 99 -6.38 3.39 -8.93
CA LEU A 99 -7.08 3.38 -7.63
C LEU A 99 -6.37 2.45 -6.65
#